data_AF-A0A776L9Q0-F1
#
_entry.id   AF-A0A776L9Q0-F1
#
_cell.length_a   1.000
_cell.length_b   1.000
_cell.length_c   1.000
_cell.angle_alpha   90.00
_cell.angle_beta   90.00
_cell.angle_gamma   90.00
#
_symmetry.space_group_name_H-M   'P 1'
#
loop_
_entity.id
_entity.type
_entity.pdbx_description
1 polymer ?
#
loop_
_entity_poly.entity_id
_entity_poly.type
_entity_poly.pdbx_seq_one_letter_code
_entity_poly.pdbx_strand_id
1 'polypeptide(L)'
;MDDLTQRYFEAEMRYLREAGKEFAQAYPDRAAMLNLDKPGARDPYVERLFEGFAFLMGRLREKLDDDLPELTEGLVSLLWPHYLRTIPSLSVVELTTDHQQMKQSDTLKEFQVLSRPIGERRTRCVYSATRDITLHPLALPDVSLQYEPDGRSVIRLRFECGPLVGDWSQIDLSRLPLYLSADSPVACALHRALTLGTQQFWLRLPGQGRRVLDAHFSPMGFDDDDRLWPKGESAFSGYQLLLEYFTFREKFMFVALNGLEQVAWPEGITGFEIDVLLNENWPHDLPFDSDNIRLHWVPVINLFPLEADPLHLSPLENEFLLRPMRIQDGHTEIYSVDNIISSRHTGSQAYVPFSSFRHRGGMLRHDAPERYYHTRVKRGPSGLHDTWLILGGDAFDTDRMLEDETLSLSLTGTNGQLPRKALQSTLLDTPVHASQNVLRVRNLCAPTQPCYPPARDRFHWRVLSHLGSNFLSMMDNAEILRGTLALYDWTESEMNRRRLAAIVDVQHSLIQRFERGFLLRGVDIQVTLDSNGFAGEGDITLFGELLHRFFALYADIHLFTQLTLILQPTGKCLQWTEHHSQRVPG
;
A
#
# COMPACT_ATOMS: atom_id res chain seq x y z
N MET A 1 8.23 -1.08 -22.95
CA MET A 1 7.03 -1.89 -22.65
C MET A 1 6.26 -1.93 -23.96
N ASP A 2 6.45 -3.00 -24.74
CA ASP A 2 5.82 -3.12 -26.07
C ASP A 2 4.31 -3.26 -25.90
N ASP A 3 3.54 -2.53 -26.70
CA ASP A 3 2.08 -2.55 -26.66
C ASP A 3 1.57 -3.93 -27.12
N LEU A 4 0.90 -4.67 -26.24
CA LEU A 4 0.43 -6.05 -26.52
C LEU A 4 -0.59 -6.05 -27.66
N THR A 5 -1.47 -5.05 -27.70
CA THR A 5 -2.44 -4.88 -28.78
C THR A 5 -1.72 -4.68 -30.12
N GLN A 6 -0.57 -4.02 -30.14
CA GLN A 6 0.28 -3.91 -31.33
C GLN A 6 0.82 -5.28 -31.76
N ARG A 7 1.26 -6.13 -30.83
CA ARG A 7 1.74 -7.49 -31.16
C ARG A 7 0.63 -8.37 -31.74
N TYR A 8 -0.58 -8.32 -31.16
CA TYR A 8 -1.74 -9.03 -31.70
C TYR A 8 -2.13 -8.49 -33.08
N PHE A 9 -2.16 -7.17 -33.26
CA PHE A 9 -2.41 -6.54 -34.55
C PHE A 9 -1.38 -6.97 -35.61
N GLU A 10 -0.08 -6.93 -35.29
CA GLU A 10 0.99 -7.37 -36.19
C GLU A 10 0.89 -8.86 -36.53
N ALA A 11 0.50 -9.69 -35.56
CA ALA A 11 0.27 -11.11 -35.78
C ALA A 11 -0.93 -11.35 -36.70
N GLU A 12 -2.06 -10.66 -36.50
CA GLU A 12 -3.24 -10.75 -37.37
C GLU A 12 -2.96 -10.21 -38.78
N MET A 13 -2.19 -9.12 -38.90
CA MET A 13 -1.75 -8.61 -40.21
C MET A 13 -0.82 -9.58 -40.93
N ARG A 14 0.08 -10.25 -40.21
CA ARG A 14 0.93 -11.29 -40.78
C ARG A 14 0.10 -12.49 -41.26
N TYR A 15 -0.80 -12.96 -40.40
CA TYR A 15 -1.72 -14.05 -40.73
C TYR A 15 -2.57 -13.72 -41.96
N LEU A 16 -3.17 -12.54 -42.02
CA LEU A 16 -4.01 -12.11 -43.16
C LEU A 16 -3.20 -12.03 -44.47
N ARG A 17 -1.92 -11.63 -44.40
CA ARG A 17 -1.01 -11.63 -45.56
C ARG A 17 -0.62 -13.03 -46.00
N GLU A 18 -0.35 -13.93 -45.07
CA GLU A 18 0.00 -15.33 -45.35
C GLU A 18 -1.22 -16.09 -45.89
N ALA A 19 -2.36 -16.03 -45.21
CA ALA A 19 -3.61 -16.62 -45.64
C ALA A 19 -4.08 -16.04 -46.99
N GLY A 20 -3.87 -14.75 -47.23
CA GLY A 20 -4.15 -14.12 -48.53
C GLY A 20 -3.30 -14.70 -49.67
N LYS A 21 -2.02 -15.02 -49.41
CA LYS A 21 -1.15 -15.68 -50.39
C LYS A 21 -1.55 -17.13 -50.64
N GLU A 22 -1.83 -17.88 -49.58
CA GLU A 22 -2.29 -19.28 -49.69
C GLU A 22 -3.63 -19.36 -50.43
N PHE A 23 -4.58 -18.46 -50.12
CA PHE A 23 -5.85 -18.35 -50.83
C PHE A 23 -5.64 -18.00 -52.31
N ALA A 24 -4.70 -17.09 -52.61
CA ALA A 24 -4.39 -16.73 -53.98
C ALA A 24 -3.79 -17.89 -54.80
N GLN A 25 -2.98 -18.73 -54.16
CA GLN A 25 -2.45 -19.95 -54.78
C GLN A 25 -3.52 -21.02 -54.98
N ALA A 26 -4.41 -21.19 -54.01
CA ALA A 26 -5.46 -22.20 -54.06
C ALA A 26 -6.62 -21.86 -55.01
N TYR A 27 -6.95 -20.56 -55.17
CA TYR A 27 -8.08 -20.09 -55.97
C TYR A 27 -7.70 -18.90 -56.88
N PRO A 28 -6.91 -19.13 -57.94
CA PRO A 28 -6.38 -18.06 -58.80
C PRO A 28 -7.45 -17.16 -59.41
N ASP A 29 -8.55 -17.74 -59.89
CA ASP A 29 -9.64 -17.00 -60.55
C ASP A 29 -10.34 -16.01 -59.61
N ARG A 30 -10.48 -16.38 -58.33
CA ARG A 30 -11.08 -15.51 -57.30
C ARG A 30 -10.07 -14.49 -56.77
N ALA A 31 -8.81 -14.87 -56.68
CA ALA A 31 -7.72 -13.99 -56.25
C ALA A 31 -7.51 -12.83 -57.22
N ALA A 32 -7.64 -13.09 -58.53
CA ALA A 32 -7.59 -12.07 -59.58
C ALA A 32 -8.74 -11.05 -59.47
N MET A 33 -9.94 -11.48 -59.03
CA MET A 33 -11.05 -10.56 -58.76
C MET A 33 -10.82 -9.66 -57.54
N LEU A 34 -10.02 -10.13 -56.57
CA LEU A 34 -9.72 -9.44 -55.32
C LEU A 34 -8.36 -8.72 -55.33
N ASN A 35 -7.63 -8.74 -56.45
CA ASN A 35 -6.27 -8.21 -56.60
C ASN A 35 -5.28 -8.71 -55.52
N LEU A 36 -5.44 -9.96 -55.08
CA LEU A 36 -4.57 -10.58 -54.06
C LEU A 36 -3.28 -11.18 -54.65
N ASP A 37 -3.24 -11.31 -55.98
CA ASP A 37 -2.19 -11.95 -56.79
C ASP A 37 -1.06 -11.00 -57.23
N LYS A 38 -1.29 -9.67 -57.20
CA LYS A 38 -0.33 -8.66 -57.68
C LYS A 38 0.35 -7.89 -56.55
N PRO A 39 1.67 -8.06 -56.34
CA PRO A 39 2.42 -7.25 -55.37
C PRO A 39 2.46 -5.78 -55.82
N GLY A 40 1.83 -4.89 -55.04
CA GLY A 40 1.81 -3.44 -55.27
C GLY A 40 0.49 -2.86 -55.81
N ALA A 41 -0.50 -3.70 -56.15
CA ALA A 41 -1.82 -3.26 -56.61
C ALA A 41 -2.89 -3.30 -55.51
N ARG A 42 -2.49 -2.96 -54.27
CA ARG A 42 -3.44 -2.87 -53.15
C ARG A 42 -3.97 -1.46 -53.08
N ASP A 43 -5.27 -1.34 -53.28
CA ASP A 43 -5.97 -0.08 -53.04
C ASP A 43 -5.73 0.34 -51.57
N PRO A 44 -5.22 1.56 -51.31
CA PRO A 44 -5.01 2.07 -49.96
C PRO A 44 -6.27 1.99 -49.06
N TYR A 45 -7.47 2.06 -49.63
CA TYR A 45 -8.72 1.92 -48.88
C TYR A 45 -8.98 0.48 -48.44
N VAL A 46 -8.63 -0.51 -49.27
CA VAL A 46 -8.74 -1.94 -48.92
C VAL A 46 -7.69 -2.32 -47.88
N GLU A 47 -6.49 -1.76 -47.97
CA GLU A 47 -5.45 -1.98 -46.96
C GLU A 47 -5.85 -1.41 -45.60
N ARG A 48 -6.42 -0.20 -45.56
CA ARG A 48 -7.00 0.39 -44.33
C ARG A 48 -8.15 -0.43 -43.76
N LEU A 49 -8.96 -1.06 -44.61
CA LEU A 49 -10.02 -1.98 -44.16
C LEU A 49 -9.43 -3.23 -43.50
N PHE A 50 -8.36 -3.80 -44.08
CA PHE A 50 -7.67 -4.93 -43.49
C PHE A 50 -6.95 -4.55 -42.18
N GLU A 51 -6.38 -3.36 -42.09
CA GLU A 51 -5.84 -2.83 -40.83
C GLU A 51 -6.94 -2.72 -39.76
N GLY A 52 -8.10 -2.14 -40.10
CA GLY A 52 -9.24 -2.06 -39.19
C GLY A 52 -9.75 -3.43 -38.75
N PHE A 53 -9.83 -4.39 -39.67
CA PHE A 53 -10.23 -5.77 -39.37
C PHE A 53 -9.21 -6.49 -38.47
N ALA A 54 -7.92 -6.40 -38.80
CA ALA A 54 -6.84 -6.99 -38.01
C ALA A 54 -6.78 -6.38 -36.61
N PHE A 55 -7.08 -5.09 -36.47
CA PHE A 55 -7.20 -4.45 -35.16
C PHE A 55 -8.37 -5.03 -34.35
N LEU A 56 -9.56 -5.17 -34.94
CA LEU A 56 -10.72 -5.76 -34.27
C LEU A 56 -10.48 -7.23 -33.87
N MET A 57 -9.92 -8.03 -34.79
CA MET A 57 -9.60 -9.43 -34.53
C MET A 57 -8.49 -9.59 -33.50
N GLY A 58 -7.47 -8.72 -33.54
CA GLY A 58 -6.41 -8.67 -32.56
C GLY A 58 -6.96 -8.41 -31.16
N ARG A 59 -7.88 -7.45 -31.01
CA ARG A 59 -8.56 -7.18 -29.73
C ARG A 59 -9.46 -8.33 -29.27
N LEU A 60 -10.16 -9.00 -30.21
CA LEU A 60 -10.98 -10.16 -29.87
C LEU A 60 -10.12 -11.31 -29.35
N ARG A 61 -8.99 -11.58 -30.00
CA ARG A 61 -8.07 -12.64 -29.64
C ARG A 61 -7.35 -12.32 -28.33
N GLU A 62 -6.88 -11.10 -28.15
CA GLU A 62 -6.37 -10.59 -26.87
C GLU A 62 -7.37 -10.87 -25.74
N LYS A 63 -8.66 -10.57 -25.95
CA LYS A 63 -9.72 -10.83 -24.96
C LYS A 63 -9.98 -12.32 -24.70
N LEU A 64 -9.84 -13.18 -25.72
CA LEU A 64 -10.02 -14.62 -25.55
C LEU A 64 -8.83 -15.26 -24.81
N ASP A 65 -7.62 -14.79 -25.07
CA ASP A 65 -6.39 -15.28 -24.44
C ASP A 65 -6.25 -14.82 -22.97
N ASP A 66 -7.02 -13.81 -22.54
CA ASP A 66 -7.03 -13.29 -21.16
C ASP A 66 -7.73 -14.21 -20.12
N ASP A 67 -8.17 -15.43 -20.49
CA ASP A 67 -8.61 -16.49 -19.55
C ASP A 67 -9.79 -16.09 -18.61
N LEU A 68 -10.78 -15.37 -19.15
CA LEU A 68 -12.01 -14.92 -18.46
C LEU A 68 -11.76 -14.16 -17.13
N PRO A 69 -11.11 -12.98 -17.17
CA PRO A 69 -10.91 -12.13 -15.99
C PRO A 69 -12.24 -11.81 -15.29
N GLU A 70 -13.35 -11.71 -16.03
CA GLU A 70 -14.69 -11.46 -15.50
C GLU A 70 -15.10 -12.40 -14.36
N LEU A 71 -14.69 -13.68 -14.41
CA LEU A 71 -15.03 -14.67 -13.39
C LEU A 71 -14.05 -14.63 -12.22
N THR A 72 -12.75 -14.51 -12.53
CA THR A 72 -11.69 -14.55 -11.52
C THR A 72 -11.62 -13.27 -10.70
N GLU A 73 -11.79 -12.10 -11.32
CA GLU A 73 -11.90 -10.80 -10.64
C GLU A 73 -13.05 -10.79 -9.65
N GLY A 74 -14.20 -11.35 -10.03
CA GLY A 74 -15.36 -11.46 -9.12
C GLY A 74 -15.09 -12.35 -7.91
N LEU A 75 -14.29 -13.42 -8.04
CA LEU A 75 -13.90 -14.26 -6.90
C LEU A 75 -12.81 -13.60 -6.06
N VAL A 76 -11.83 -12.96 -6.68
CA VAL A 76 -10.77 -12.23 -5.98
C VAL A 76 -11.36 -11.05 -5.24
N SER A 77 -12.33 -10.32 -5.79
CA SER A 77 -12.98 -9.19 -5.11
C SER A 77 -13.73 -9.63 -3.85
N LEU A 78 -14.24 -10.86 -3.83
CA LEU A 78 -14.90 -11.48 -2.69
C LEU A 78 -13.94 -12.02 -1.63
N LEU A 79 -12.68 -12.26 -1.95
CA LEU A 79 -11.69 -12.68 -0.94
C LEU A 79 -10.85 -11.51 -0.48
N TRP A 80 -10.52 -10.64 -1.42
CA TRP A 80 -9.49 -9.63 -1.31
C TRP A 80 -9.73 -8.44 -2.26
N PRO A 81 -10.71 -7.58 -1.94
CA PRO A 81 -11.14 -6.48 -2.83
C PRO A 81 -10.04 -5.46 -3.11
N HIS A 82 -9.05 -5.32 -2.24
CA HIS A 82 -7.96 -4.36 -2.38
C HIS A 82 -6.92 -4.77 -3.42
N TYR A 83 -6.82 -6.06 -3.74
CA TYR A 83 -5.88 -6.55 -4.73
C TYR A 83 -6.26 -6.16 -6.18
N LEU A 84 -7.48 -5.66 -6.35
CA LEU A 84 -8.02 -5.18 -7.63
C LEU A 84 -8.09 -3.65 -7.71
N ARG A 85 -7.55 -2.95 -6.69
CA ARG A 85 -7.56 -1.48 -6.63
C ARG A 85 -6.15 -0.95 -6.88
N THR A 86 -6.06 0.19 -7.54
CA THR A 86 -4.84 0.96 -7.67
C THR A 86 -4.35 1.37 -6.28
N ILE A 87 -3.06 1.22 -6.00
CA ILE A 87 -2.42 1.85 -4.83
C ILE A 87 -2.12 3.31 -5.23
N PRO A 88 -2.78 4.31 -4.60
CA PRO A 88 -2.56 5.72 -4.91
C PRO A 88 -1.14 6.19 -4.60
N SER A 89 -0.82 7.40 -5.06
CA SER A 89 0.42 8.07 -4.63
C SER A 89 0.44 8.29 -3.11
N LEU A 90 1.60 8.04 -2.51
CA LEU A 90 1.87 8.12 -1.08
C LEU A 90 3.10 9.00 -0.83
N SER A 91 3.14 9.68 0.32
CA SER A 91 4.31 10.44 0.78
C SER A 91 4.30 10.54 2.31
N VAL A 92 5.40 10.97 2.92
CA VAL A 92 5.46 11.40 4.32
C VAL A 92 5.68 12.92 4.32
N VAL A 93 4.87 13.65 5.09
CA VAL A 93 5.05 15.10 5.26
C VAL A 93 5.40 15.42 6.71
N GLU A 94 6.24 16.43 6.89
CA GLU A 94 6.56 17.04 8.16
C GLU A 94 5.69 18.28 8.38
N LEU A 95 5.22 18.43 9.62
CA LEU A 95 4.48 19.59 10.08
C LEU A 95 5.36 20.37 11.05
N THR A 96 5.93 21.48 10.59
CA THR A 96 6.65 22.40 11.48
C THR A 96 5.65 23.12 12.38
N THR A 97 5.80 22.97 13.69
CA THR A 97 4.89 23.54 14.70
C THR A 97 5.47 24.80 15.34
N ASP A 98 4.60 25.72 15.75
CA ASP A 98 4.99 26.83 16.63
C ASP A 98 4.97 26.38 18.09
N HIS A 99 5.86 25.44 18.43
CA HIS A 99 5.96 24.86 19.78
C HIS A 99 6.14 25.92 20.88
N GLN A 100 6.62 27.13 20.56
CA GLN A 100 6.76 28.20 21.54
C GLN A 100 5.43 28.83 21.97
N GLN A 101 4.41 28.79 21.09
CA GLN A 101 3.07 29.32 21.37
C GLN A 101 2.09 28.25 21.89
N MET A 102 2.49 26.98 21.87
CA MET A 102 1.65 25.86 22.30
C MET A 102 1.71 25.66 23.82
N LYS A 103 0.52 25.57 24.44
CA LYS A 103 0.37 25.26 25.88
C LYS A 103 0.13 23.78 26.15
N GLN A 104 -0.54 23.12 25.21
CA GLN A 104 -0.96 21.72 25.28
C GLN A 104 -0.76 21.06 23.92
N SER A 105 -0.88 19.73 23.86
CA SER A 105 -0.83 19.01 22.58
C SER A 105 -2.09 19.30 21.76
N ASP A 106 -1.95 19.32 20.43
CA ASP A 106 -3.06 19.56 19.49
C ASP A 106 -3.17 18.39 18.51
N THR A 107 -4.35 17.77 18.43
CA THR A 107 -4.57 16.60 17.56
C THR A 107 -5.29 17.02 16.28
N LEU A 108 -4.58 16.91 15.16
CA LEU A 108 -5.14 17.16 13.84
C LEU A 108 -5.83 15.90 13.33
N LYS A 109 -7.14 16.00 13.10
CA LYS A 109 -7.96 14.97 12.46
C LYS A 109 -8.22 15.32 11.00
N GLU A 110 -8.30 14.30 10.14
CA GLU A 110 -8.61 14.45 8.71
C GLU A 110 -7.71 15.50 8.00
N PHE A 111 -6.44 15.60 8.41
CA PHE A 111 -5.52 16.57 7.86
C PHE A 111 -5.32 16.35 6.36
N GLN A 112 -5.40 17.43 5.56
CA GLN A 112 -5.19 17.39 4.12
C GLN A 112 -4.16 18.44 3.68
N VAL A 113 -3.34 18.07 2.71
CA VAL A 113 -2.34 18.94 2.08
C VAL A 113 -2.47 18.91 0.57
N LEU A 114 -2.35 20.09 -0.04
CA LEU A 114 -2.32 20.28 -1.48
C LEU A 114 -0.90 20.30 -2.00
N SER A 115 -0.75 19.70 -3.16
CA SER A 115 0.45 19.81 -3.97
C SER A 115 0.56 21.19 -4.61
N ARG A 116 1.79 21.59 -4.96
CA ARG A 116 1.97 22.66 -5.96
C ARG A 116 1.31 22.28 -7.29
N PRO A 117 0.89 23.26 -8.11
CA PRO A 117 0.27 22.98 -9.39
C PRO A 117 1.18 22.16 -10.33
N ILE A 118 0.64 21.07 -10.87
CA ILE A 118 1.35 20.08 -11.70
C ILE A 118 0.81 20.12 -13.13
N GLY A 119 1.71 20.02 -14.12
CA GLY A 119 1.36 19.91 -15.54
C GLY A 119 0.80 21.19 -16.16
N GLU A 120 0.41 21.11 -17.44
CA GLU A 120 -0.09 22.26 -18.22
C GLU A 120 -1.40 22.83 -17.66
N ARG A 121 -2.27 21.95 -17.17
CA ARG A 121 -3.55 22.30 -16.55
C ARG A 121 -3.42 22.81 -15.11
N ARG A 122 -2.20 22.85 -14.56
CA ARG A 122 -1.90 23.33 -13.21
C ARG A 122 -2.75 22.63 -12.13
N THR A 123 -2.96 21.33 -12.29
CA THR A 123 -3.74 20.49 -11.36
C THR A 123 -3.07 20.46 -10.00
N ARG A 124 -3.82 20.68 -8.92
CA ARG A 124 -3.35 20.48 -7.55
C ARG A 124 -3.85 19.14 -7.04
N CYS A 125 -2.94 18.29 -6.60
CA CYS A 125 -3.29 16.99 -6.04
C CYS A 125 -3.59 17.15 -4.55
N VAL A 126 -4.63 16.48 -4.07
CA VAL A 126 -5.00 16.48 -2.65
C VAL A 126 -4.44 15.22 -2.01
N TYR A 127 -3.74 15.36 -0.89
CA TYR A 127 -3.27 14.25 -0.09
C TYR A 127 -3.89 14.32 1.30
N SER A 128 -4.52 13.23 1.72
CA SER A 128 -5.14 13.09 3.04
C SER A 128 -4.22 12.30 3.96
N ALA A 129 -4.11 12.71 5.22
CA ALA A 129 -3.41 11.97 6.26
C ALA A 129 -4.05 10.59 6.46
N THR A 130 -3.23 9.55 6.56
CA THR A 130 -3.72 8.18 6.81
C THR A 130 -4.02 7.93 8.28
N ARG A 131 -3.64 8.87 9.16
CA ARG A 131 -3.82 8.80 10.60
C ARG A 131 -3.92 10.18 11.23
N ASP A 132 -4.52 10.23 12.41
CA ASP A 132 -4.52 11.40 13.27
C ASP A 132 -3.09 11.72 13.74
N ILE A 133 -2.80 13.02 13.91
CA ILE A 133 -1.46 13.51 14.25
C ILE A 133 -1.56 14.33 15.52
N THR A 134 -0.80 13.96 16.54
CA THR A 134 -0.66 14.75 17.76
C THR A 134 0.57 15.63 17.65
N LEU A 135 0.36 16.94 17.61
CA LEU A 135 1.40 17.95 17.67
C LEU A 135 1.72 18.23 19.14
N HIS A 136 2.97 18.04 19.52
CA HIS A 136 3.44 18.32 20.87
C HIS A 136 4.12 19.70 20.93
N PRO A 137 4.08 20.39 22.09
CA PRO A 137 4.86 21.61 22.34
C PRO A 137 6.35 21.29 22.57
N LEU A 138 6.92 20.44 21.72
CA LEU A 138 8.28 19.94 21.78
C LEU A 138 8.96 20.13 20.42
N ALA A 139 10.26 20.40 20.45
CA ALA A 139 11.13 20.35 19.28
C ALA A 139 12.30 19.41 19.55
N LEU A 140 12.86 18.83 18.48
CA LEU A 140 14.05 17.97 18.54
C LEU A 140 15.18 18.67 17.74
N PRO A 141 15.81 19.73 18.29
CA PRO A 141 16.81 20.52 17.57
C PRO A 141 18.14 19.80 17.32
N ASP A 142 18.53 18.86 18.19
CA ASP A 142 19.82 18.18 18.08
C ASP A 142 19.68 16.68 18.31
N VAL A 143 20.28 15.92 17.39
CA VAL A 143 20.45 14.48 17.45
C VAL A 143 21.88 14.21 17.08
N SER A 144 22.63 13.60 18.00
CA SER A 144 24.05 13.37 17.80
C SER A 144 24.50 12.02 18.31
N LEU A 145 25.49 11.46 17.62
CA LEU A 145 26.22 10.29 18.08
C LEU A 145 27.32 10.73 19.06
N GLN A 146 27.25 10.20 20.27
CA GLN A 146 28.23 10.39 21.34
C GLN A 146 28.87 9.03 21.69
N TYR A 147 29.93 9.08 22.49
CA TYR A 147 30.61 7.88 22.97
C TYR A 147 30.77 7.96 24.48
N GLU A 148 30.48 6.87 25.18
CA GLU A 148 30.89 6.72 26.58
C GLU A 148 32.43 6.58 26.65
N PRO A 149 33.06 6.83 27.82
CA PRO A 149 34.50 6.70 27.99
C PRO A 149 35.07 5.30 27.67
N ASP A 150 34.21 4.27 27.66
CA ASP A 150 34.55 2.89 27.29
C ASP A 150 34.42 2.60 25.78
N GLY A 151 34.04 3.60 24.99
CA GLY A 151 33.93 3.51 23.52
C GLY A 151 32.58 3.03 23.01
N ARG A 152 31.59 2.78 23.88
CA ARG A 152 30.23 2.41 23.45
C ARG A 152 29.50 3.60 22.85
N SER A 153 28.74 3.35 21.78
CA SER A 153 27.96 4.36 21.09
C SER A 153 26.70 4.75 21.87
N VAL A 154 26.43 6.05 21.93
CA VAL A 154 25.26 6.66 22.55
C VAL A 154 24.57 7.58 21.56
N ILE A 155 23.29 7.37 21.30
CA ILE A 155 22.48 8.32 20.53
C ILE A 155 21.88 9.32 21.51
N ARG A 156 22.29 10.59 21.41
CA ARG A 156 21.76 11.68 22.21
C ARG A 156 20.62 12.36 21.47
N LEU A 157 19.44 12.40 22.08
CA LEU A 157 18.27 13.14 21.63
C LEU A 157 18.08 14.35 22.54
N ARG A 158 18.23 15.56 22.02
CA ARG A 158 18.02 16.79 22.79
C ARG A 158 16.71 17.43 22.40
N PHE A 159 15.79 17.52 23.36
CA PHE A 159 14.49 18.13 23.20
C PHE A 159 14.47 19.55 23.76
N GLU A 160 13.73 20.42 23.08
CA GLU A 160 13.35 21.75 23.56
C GLU A 160 11.85 21.79 23.84
N CYS A 161 11.49 22.40 24.97
CA CYS A 161 10.11 22.51 25.43
C CYS A 161 9.58 23.92 25.20
N GLY A 162 8.32 24.05 24.80
CA GLY A 162 7.64 25.35 24.71
C GLY A 162 7.61 26.05 26.08
N PRO A 163 7.92 27.37 26.16
CA PRO A 163 7.96 28.10 27.42
C PRO A 163 6.57 28.27 28.05
N LEU A 164 5.50 28.06 27.28
CA LEU A 164 4.12 28.16 27.74
C LEU A 164 3.58 26.83 28.30
N VAL A 165 4.38 25.77 28.30
CA VAL A 165 4.05 24.48 28.92
C VAL A 165 4.07 24.65 30.43
N GLY A 166 2.89 24.83 31.02
CA GLY A 166 2.70 24.91 32.46
C GLY A 166 2.30 23.58 33.10
N ASP A 167 1.46 22.81 32.41
CA ASP A 167 0.90 21.56 32.92
C ASP A 167 1.24 20.39 31.99
N TRP A 168 2.18 19.54 32.43
CA TRP A 168 2.60 18.36 31.69
C TRP A 168 1.54 17.25 31.62
N SER A 169 0.47 17.31 32.43
CA SER A 169 -0.64 16.34 32.35
C SER A 169 -1.46 16.48 31.05
N GLN A 170 -1.37 17.63 30.38
CA GLN A 170 -2.02 17.90 29.09
C GLN A 170 -1.15 17.51 27.88
N ILE A 171 0.02 16.91 28.12
CA ILE A 171 0.95 16.44 27.10
C ILE A 171 1.10 14.94 27.29
N ASP A 172 0.46 14.17 26.41
CA ASP A 172 0.63 12.73 26.40
C ASP A 172 1.99 12.37 25.78
N LEU A 173 2.94 11.97 26.63
CA LEU A 173 4.25 11.46 26.22
C LEU A 173 4.35 9.94 26.38
N SER A 174 3.24 9.22 26.53
CA SER A 174 3.25 7.76 26.71
C SER A 174 3.89 7.03 25.53
N ARG A 175 3.61 7.51 24.31
CA ARG A 175 4.12 6.97 23.05
C ARG A 175 4.48 8.12 22.12
N LEU A 176 5.75 8.55 22.12
CA LEU A 176 6.24 9.65 21.31
C LEU A 176 6.72 9.14 19.93
N PRO A 177 5.98 9.37 18.83
CA PRO A 177 6.34 8.86 17.52
C PRO A 177 7.50 9.65 16.90
N LEU A 178 8.49 8.94 16.38
CA LEU A 178 9.64 9.49 15.65
C LEU A 178 9.74 8.86 14.27
N TYR A 179 10.06 9.66 13.27
CA TYR A 179 10.33 9.20 11.91
C TYR A 179 11.81 9.27 11.58
N LEU A 180 12.32 8.18 11.01
CA LEU A 180 13.72 8.04 10.60
C LEU A 180 13.86 8.52 9.14
N SER A 181 14.03 9.82 8.97
CA SER A 181 14.14 10.52 7.69
C SER A 181 15.55 10.47 7.11
N ALA A 182 16.01 9.29 6.67
CA ALA A 182 17.34 9.13 6.08
C ALA A 182 17.31 8.23 4.84
N ASP A 183 18.43 8.19 4.11
CA ASP A 183 18.64 7.22 3.05
C ASP A 183 18.56 5.78 3.61
N SER A 184 18.15 4.83 2.76
CA SER A 184 17.80 3.46 3.17
C SER A 184 18.82 2.79 4.13
N PRO A 185 20.15 2.86 3.90
CA PRO A 185 21.11 2.22 4.81
C PRO A 185 21.09 2.82 6.22
N VAL A 186 21.08 4.16 6.33
CA VAL A 186 21.10 4.88 7.61
C VAL A 186 19.77 4.71 8.34
N ALA A 187 18.63 4.86 7.64
CA ALA A 187 17.31 4.70 8.24
C ALA A 187 17.10 3.27 8.78
N CYS A 188 17.51 2.25 8.02
CA CYS A 188 17.41 0.86 8.47
C CYS A 188 18.35 0.55 9.64
N ALA A 189 19.57 1.09 9.64
CA ALA A 189 20.50 0.96 10.76
C ALA A 189 19.97 1.64 12.03
N LEU A 190 19.41 2.85 11.91
CA LEU A 190 18.77 3.56 13.02
C LEU A 190 17.58 2.77 13.55
N HIS A 191 16.72 2.26 12.65
CA HIS A 191 15.55 1.48 13.03
C HIS A 191 15.96 0.26 13.87
N ARG A 192 16.94 -0.53 13.39
CA ARG A 192 17.44 -1.71 14.12
C ARG A 192 18.10 -1.30 15.44
N ALA A 193 18.93 -0.27 15.45
CA ALA A 193 19.64 0.18 16.65
C ALA A 193 18.69 0.63 17.75
N LEU A 194 17.62 1.36 17.41
CA LEU A 194 16.65 1.85 18.37
C LEU A 194 15.71 0.74 18.87
N THR A 195 15.24 -0.14 17.97
CA THR A 195 14.23 -1.18 18.33
C THR A 195 14.83 -2.43 18.97
N LEU A 196 16.00 -2.88 18.53
CA LEU A 196 16.63 -4.13 18.99
C LEU A 196 18.02 -3.91 19.61
N GLY A 197 18.60 -2.73 19.36
CA GLY A 197 19.98 -2.41 19.72
C GLY A 197 20.14 -1.60 21.01
N THR A 198 19.08 -1.36 21.78
CA THR A 198 19.14 -0.51 22.97
C THR A 198 19.48 -1.30 24.23
N GLN A 199 20.38 -0.75 25.03
CA GLN A 199 20.82 -1.35 26.30
C GLN A 199 20.25 -0.59 27.51
N GLN A 200 20.36 0.74 27.51
CA GLN A 200 19.93 1.58 28.62
C GLN A 200 19.61 3.01 28.17
N PHE A 201 18.65 3.62 28.85
CA PHE A 201 18.28 5.01 28.62
C PHE A 201 18.65 5.87 29.83
N TRP A 202 19.18 7.05 29.56
CA TRP A 202 19.48 8.05 30.58
C TRP A 202 18.76 9.35 30.25
N LEU A 203 18.11 9.94 31.26
CA LEU A 203 17.52 11.26 31.19
C LEU A 203 18.47 12.28 31.84
N ARG A 204 18.68 13.41 31.17
CA ARG A 204 19.38 14.57 31.72
C ARG A 204 18.45 15.77 31.70
N LEU A 205 18.18 16.31 32.87
CA LEU A 205 17.47 17.58 33.02
C LEU A 205 18.47 18.73 33.25
N PRO A 206 18.11 19.97 32.92
CA PRO A 206 18.96 21.13 33.17
C PRO A 206 19.39 21.22 34.63
N GLY A 207 20.69 21.35 34.88
CA GLY A 207 21.26 21.46 36.23
C GLY A 207 21.28 20.15 37.04
N GLN A 208 20.89 19.01 36.45
CA GLN A 208 20.91 17.71 37.11
C GLN A 208 21.85 16.72 36.40
N GLY A 209 22.32 15.71 37.14
CA GLY A 209 23.10 14.60 36.58
C GLY A 209 22.23 13.63 35.75
N ARG A 210 22.88 12.70 35.04
CA ARG A 210 22.20 11.61 34.33
C ARG A 210 21.45 10.71 35.32
N ARG A 211 20.17 10.43 35.05
CA ARG A 211 19.37 9.45 35.80
C ARG A 211 18.93 8.32 34.87
N VAL A 212 18.78 7.10 35.39
CA VAL A 212 18.25 5.99 34.60
C VAL A 212 16.79 6.28 34.24
N LEU A 213 16.42 6.00 33.00
CA LEU A 213 15.06 6.09 32.49
C LEU A 213 14.62 4.69 32.05
N ASP A 214 13.45 4.25 32.51
CA ASP A 214 12.83 3.00 32.05
C ASP A 214 12.02 3.27 30.78
N ALA A 215 12.74 3.47 29.68
CA ALA A 215 12.19 3.73 28.36
C ALA A 215 12.60 2.64 27.38
N HIS A 216 11.84 2.50 26.30
CA HIS A 216 12.16 1.61 25.19
C HIS A 216 11.56 2.15 23.89
N PHE A 217 12.16 1.77 22.76
CA PHE A 217 11.53 2.01 21.46
C PHE A 217 10.69 0.82 21.03
N SER A 218 9.55 1.09 20.41
CA SER A 218 8.75 0.11 19.71
C SER A 218 8.68 0.45 18.21
N PRO A 219 8.77 -0.55 17.31
CA PRO A 219 8.56 -0.30 15.89
C PRO A 219 7.10 0.11 15.65
N MET A 220 6.89 0.94 14.62
CA MET A 220 5.58 1.31 14.12
C MET A 220 5.44 0.91 12.64
N GLY A 221 4.23 0.96 12.11
CA GLY A 221 3.94 0.60 10.72
C GLY A 221 3.37 -0.80 10.54
N PHE A 222 3.29 -1.59 11.61
CA PHE A 222 2.81 -2.98 11.56
C PHE A 222 1.43 -3.17 12.21
N ASP A 223 0.95 -2.17 12.95
CA ASP A 223 -0.32 -2.26 13.67
C ASP A 223 -1.49 -1.93 12.74
N ASP A 224 -2.69 -2.34 13.15
CA ASP A 224 -3.91 -2.08 12.39
C ASP A 224 -4.27 -0.59 12.30
N ASP A 225 -3.81 0.22 13.26
CA ASP A 225 -3.96 1.68 13.28
C ASP A 225 -2.94 2.42 12.41
N ASP A 226 -1.96 1.70 11.82
CA ASP A 226 -0.93 2.26 10.95
C ASP A 226 -1.28 2.14 9.45
N ARG A 227 -2.44 1.59 9.09
CA ARG A 227 -2.79 1.26 7.69
C ARG A 227 -2.75 2.50 6.78
N LEU A 228 -2.21 2.32 5.58
CA LEU A 228 -2.09 3.42 4.61
C LEU A 228 -3.38 3.67 3.83
N TRP A 229 -4.19 2.64 3.61
CA TRP A 229 -5.47 2.74 2.91
C TRP A 229 -6.59 2.01 3.66
N PRO A 230 -7.85 2.47 3.50
CA PRO A 230 -9.00 1.91 4.21
C PRO A 230 -9.15 0.41 3.96
N LYS A 231 -9.40 -0.36 5.02
CA LYS A 231 -9.67 -1.80 4.91
C LYS A 231 -11.15 -2.03 4.60
N GLY A 232 -11.49 -2.86 3.62
CA GLY A 232 -12.85 -3.41 3.53
C GLY A 232 -13.10 -4.32 4.73
N GLU A 233 -14.29 -4.26 5.33
CA GLU A 233 -14.65 -4.97 6.59
C GLU A 233 -14.29 -6.46 6.60
N SER A 234 -14.10 -7.06 5.43
CA SER A 234 -13.96 -8.51 5.20
C SER A 234 -12.55 -8.96 4.76
N ALA A 235 -11.58 -8.04 4.60
CA ALA A 235 -10.27 -8.39 4.05
C ALA A 235 -9.34 -9.07 5.08
N PHE A 236 -8.41 -9.91 4.64
CA PHE A 236 -7.30 -10.38 5.49
C PHE A 236 -6.25 -9.27 5.63
N SER A 237 -5.94 -8.83 6.86
CA SER A 237 -4.98 -7.74 7.10
C SER A 237 -3.53 -8.15 6.86
N GLY A 238 -3.18 -9.41 7.13
CA GLY A 238 -1.79 -9.85 7.10
C GLY A 238 -1.07 -9.69 5.76
N TYR A 239 -1.79 -9.86 4.65
CA TYR A 239 -1.21 -9.73 3.32
C TYR A 239 -1.15 -8.26 2.84
N GLN A 240 -1.86 -7.32 3.48
CA GLN A 240 -1.78 -5.89 3.15
C GLN A 240 -0.38 -5.34 3.49
N LEU A 241 0.23 -5.83 4.57
CA LEU A 241 1.59 -5.45 4.96
C LEU A 241 2.62 -5.75 3.87
N LEU A 242 2.43 -6.82 3.08
CA LEU A 242 3.31 -7.13 1.96
C LEU A 242 3.23 -6.07 0.87
N LEU A 243 2.01 -5.66 0.48
CA LEU A 243 1.83 -4.56 -0.47
C LEU A 243 2.45 -3.27 0.06
N GLU A 244 2.19 -2.92 1.32
CA GLU A 244 2.75 -1.72 1.95
C GLU A 244 4.29 -1.76 1.97
N TYR A 245 4.91 -2.91 2.24
CA TYR A 245 6.36 -3.06 2.24
C TYR A 245 7.01 -2.91 0.88
N PHE A 246 6.42 -3.51 -0.16
CA PHE A 246 6.98 -3.42 -1.50
C PHE A 246 6.66 -2.08 -2.19
N THR A 247 5.57 -1.41 -1.83
CA THR A 247 5.15 -0.15 -2.45
C THR A 247 5.56 1.12 -1.70
N PHE A 248 5.50 1.14 -0.37
CA PHE A 248 5.77 2.32 0.46
C PHE A 248 6.44 1.96 1.79
N ARG A 249 7.72 1.58 1.68
CA ARG A 249 8.53 1.09 2.79
C ARG A 249 8.74 2.13 3.88
N GLU A 250 8.66 3.42 3.55
CA GLU A 250 8.75 4.55 4.48
C GLU A 250 7.77 4.40 5.66
N LYS A 251 6.66 3.68 5.46
CA LYS A 251 5.72 3.26 6.52
C LYS A 251 6.39 2.55 7.70
N PHE A 252 7.49 1.83 7.47
CA PHE A 252 8.15 1.04 8.51
C PHE A 252 9.37 1.76 9.11
N MET A 253 9.64 2.99 8.70
CA MET A 253 10.74 3.81 9.23
C MET A 253 10.28 4.69 10.40
N PHE A 254 9.27 4.22 11.14
CA PHE A 254 8.72 4.89 12.31
C PHE A 254 9.02 4.08 13.57
N VAL A 255 9.43 4.77 14.63
CA VAL A 255 9.65 4.18 15.95
C VAL A 255 8.98 5.06 17.00
N ALA A 256 8.38 4.46 18.01
CA ALA A 256 7.83 5.21 19.14
C ALA A 256 8.74 5.08 20.35
N LEU A 257 9.10 6.21 20.96
CA LEU A 257 9.74 6.24 22.27
C LEU A 257 8.66 6.14 23.36
N ASN A 258 8.71 5.08 24.17
CA ASN A 258 7.77 4.81 25.25
C ASN A 258 8.45 4.97 26.61
N GLY A 259 7.67 5.23 27.67
CA GLY A 259 8.17 5.30 29.05
C GLY A 259 8.41 6.73 29.59
N LEU A 260 8.10 7.77 28.80
CA LEU A 260 8.24 9.16 29.26
C LEU A 260 7.11 9.60 30.19
N GLU A 261 5.98 8.88 30.21
CA GLU A 261 4.85 9.10 31.12
C GLU A 261 5.23 8.87 32.60
N GLN A 262 6.33 8.16 32.85
CA GLN A 262 6.84 7.88 34.19
C GLN A 262 7.69 9.02 34.76
N VAL A 263 8.04 10.01 33.93
CA VAL A 263 8.94 11.10 34.30
C VAL A 263 8.15 12.24 34.95
N ALA A 264 8.56 12.60 36.18
CA ALA A 264 8.12 13.85 36.80
C ALA A 264 8.88 15.04 36.18
N TRP A 265 8.19 15.79 35.32
CA TRP A 265 8.72 16.96 34.63
C TRP A 265 8.70 18.20 35.53
N PRO A 266 9.85 18.89 35.74
CA PRO A 266 9.86 20.15 36.47
C PRO A 266 9.08 21.26 35.74
N GLU A 267 8.43 22.13 36.51
CA GLU A 267 7.80 23.34 35.96
C GLU A 267 8.84 24.26 35.32
N GLY A 268 8.50 24.85 34.17
CA GLY A 268 9.36 25.80 33.47
C GLY A 268 10.63 25.21 32.85
N ILE A 269 10.72 23.88 32.71
CA ILE A 269 11.83 23.25 32.01
C ILE A 269 11.88 23.71 30.55
N THR A 270 13.05 24.16 30.09
CA THR A 270 13.26 24.65 28.72
C THR A 270 13.66 23.56 27.73
N GLY A 271 14.11 22.40 28.22
CA GLY A 271 14.52 21.27 27.42
C GLY A 271 15.12 20.14 28.26
N PHE A 272 15.29 18.98 27.66
CA PHE A 272 15.88 17.80 28.30
C PHE A 272 16.64 16.96 27.27
N GLU A 273 17.55 16.10 27.73
CA GLU A 273 18.29 15.18 26.86
C GLU A 273 18.02 13.74 27.24
N ILE A 274 17.90 12.87 26.24
CA ILE A 274 17.82 11.43 26.39
C ILE A 274 19.04 10.81 25.71
N ASP A 275 19.89 10.16 26.51
CA ASP A 275 21.05 9.40 26.04
C ASP A 275 20.64 7.92 25.92
N VAL A 276 20.65 7.41 24.70
CA VAL A 276 20.30 6.02 24.36
C VAL A 276 21.60 5.23 24.14
N LEU A 277 21.97 4.39 25.11
CA LEU A 277 23.14 3.54 25.02
C LEU A 277 22.85 2.32 24.15
N LEU A 278 23.68 2.09 23.14
CA LEU A 278 23.55 0.96 22.21
C LEU A 278 24.31 -0.28 22.69
N ASN A 279 23.82 -1.46 22.30
CA ASN A 279 24.47 -2.75 22.57
C ASN A 279 25.63 -3.05 21.61
N GLU A 280 25.59 -2.47 20.41
CA GLU A 280 26.59 -2.56 19.36
C GLU A 280 27.13 -1.16 19.05
N ASN A 281 28.40 -1.07 18.65
CA ASN A 281 28.97 0.20 18.23
C ASN A 281 28.36 0.63 16.89
N TRP A 282 28.08 1.93 16.79
CA TRP A 282 27.55 2.51 15.58
C TRP A 282 28.58 2.47 14.43
N PRO A 283 28.19 2.04 13.22
CA PRO A 283 29.10 2.01 12.06
C PRO A 283 29.58 3.41 11.66
N HIS A 284 30.89 3.59 11.49
CA HIS A 284 31.48 4.90 11.21
C HIS A 284 31.18 5.42 9.79
N ASP A 285 30.79 4.53 8.90
CA ASP A 285 30.42 4.79 7.50
C ASP A 285 28.97 5.26 7.33
N LEU A 286 28.17 5.25 8.40
CA LEU A 286 26.76 5.66 8.40
C LEU A 286 26.52 6.89 9.28
N PRO A 287 27.07 8.07 8.95
CA PRO A 287 26.83 9.28 9.73
C PRO A 287 25.35 9.66 9.67
N PHE A 288 24.83 10.21 10.78
CA PHE A 288 23.50 10.77 10.87
C PHE A 288 23.51 12.03 11.74
N ASP A 289 22.50 12.87 11.58
CA ASP A 289 22.33 14.13 12.30
C ASP A 289 20.86 14.39 12.69
N SER A 290 20.57 15.61 13.15
CA SER A 290 19.22 16.08 13.51
C SER A 290 18.21 16.03 12.37
N ASP A 291 18.67 16.02 11.11
CA ASP A 291 17.75 15.95 9.98
C ASP A 291 17.20 14.53 9.74
N ASN A 292 17.83 13.52 10.35
CA ASN A 292 17.47 12.12 10.19
C ASN A 292 16.42 11.60 11.17
N ILE A 293 16.09 12.32 12.24
CA ILE A 293 15.02 11.95 13.16
C ILE A 293 14.04 13.12 13.30
N ARG A 294 12.77 12.89 12.94
CA ARG A 294 11.72 13.93 12.93
C ARG A 294 10.58 13.57 13.87
N LEU A 295 10.01 14.60 14.51
CA LEU A 295 8.95 14.45 15.51
C LEU A 295 7.55 14.54 14.90
N HIS A 296 7.23 15.66 14.25
CA HIS A 296 5.89 15.94 13.75
C HIS A 296 5.77 15.57 12.28
N TRP A 297 5.29 14.36 12.02
CA TRP A 297 5.18 13.80 10.67
C TRP A 297 3.84 13.09 10.47
N VAL A 298 3.47 12.85 9.21
CA VAL A 298 2.34 12.00 8.86
C VAL A 298 2.48 11.38 7.47
N PRO A 299 2.14 10.09 7.29
CA PRO A 299 1.97 9.52 5.97
C PRO A 299 0.69 10.07 5.35
N VAL A 300 0.78 10.51 4.10
CA VAL A 300 -0.34 11.06 3.35
C VAL A 300 -0.55 10.27 2.07
N ILE A 301 -1.82 10.06 1.73
CA ILE A 301 -2.26 9.31 0.56
C ILE A 301 -3.08 10.21 -0.36
N ASN A 302 -2.91 10.07 -1.67
CA ASN A 302 -3.66 10.83 -2.67
C ASN A 302 -5.09 10.28 -2.83
N LEU A 303 -5.89 10.45 -1.78
CA LEU A 303 -7.31 10.16 -1.74
C LEU A 303 -8.05 11.38 -1.23
N PHE A 304 -9.18 11.69 -1.86
CA PHE A 304 -10.02 12.83 -1.49
C PHE A 304 -11.49 12.54 -1.81
N PRO A 305 -12.42 13.12 -1.02
CA PRO A 305 -13.85 12.94 -1.27
C PRO A 305 -14.26 13.58 -2.60
N LEU A 306 -15.16 12.91 -3.29
CA LEU A 306 -15.76 13.30 -4.56
C LEU A 306 -17.27 13.08 -4.49
N GLU A 307 -18.00 13.91 -5.23
CA GLU A 307 -19.41 13.70 -5.52
C GLU A 307 -19.58 13.37 -7.00
N ALA A 308 -20.49 12.44 -7.30
CA ALA A 308 -20.85 12.13 -8.68
C ALA A 308 -21.94 13.10 -9.20
N ASP A 309 -22.00 13.30 -10.51
CA ASP A 309 -23.20 13.86 -11.12
C ASP A 309 -24.41 12.94 -10.82
N PRO A 310 -25.60 13.48 -10.51
CA PRO A 310 -26.79 12.65 -10.25
C PRO A 310 -27.06 11.71 -11.42
N LEU A 311 -27.12 10.41 -11.13
CA LEU A 311 -27.27 9.39 -12.15
C LEU A 311 -28.75 9.04 -12.31
N HIS A 312 -29.28 9.32 -13.50
CA HIS A 312 -30.62 8.90 -13.90
C HIS A 312 -30.58 7.48 -14.46
N LEU A 313 -31.46 6.61 -13.95
CA LEU A 313 -31.48 5.20 -14.33
C LEU A 313 -32.35 4.99 -15.57
N SER A 314 -31.78 4.41 -16.61
CA SER A 314 -32.51 3.95 -17.79
C SER A 314 -33.00 2.51 -17.60
N PRO A 315 -34.29 2.20 -17.83
CA PRO A 315 -34.82 0.84 -17.68
C PRO A 315 -34.18 -0.21 -18.61
N LEU A 316 -33.46 0.23 -19.65
CA LEU A 316 -32.82 -0.62 -20.66
C LEU A 316 -31.34 -0.90 -20.36
N GLU A 317 -30.75 -0.20 -19.40
CA GLU A 317 -29.34 -0.32 -19.05
C GLU A 317 -29.17 -1.13 -17.75
N ASN A 318 -28.14 -1.97 -17.72
CA ASN A 318 -27.79 -2.78 -16.54
C ASN A 318 -26.44 -2.37 -15.93
N GLU A 319 -25.64 -1.59 -16.65
CA GLU A 319 -24.35 -1.08 -16.21
C GLU A 319 -24.32 0.43 -16.48
N PHE A 320 -23.94 1.21 -15.46
CA PHE A 320 -23.91 2.67 -15.53
C PHE A 320 -22.49 3.17 -15.38
N LEU A 321 -21.99 3.92 -16.36
CA LEU A 321 -20.67 4.53 -16.28
C LEU A 321 -20.71 5.70 -15.29
N LEU A 322 -19.88 5.62 -14.24
CA LEU A 322 -19.76 6.69 -13.27
C LEU A 322 -18.80 7.76 -13.78
N ARG A 323 -19.18 9.02 -13.58
CA ARG A 323 -18.34 10.19 -13.88
C ARG A 323 -18.28 11.10 -12.65
N PRO A 324 -17.08 11.48 -12.20
CA PRO A 324 -16.96 12.43 -11.11
C PRO A 324 -17.45 13.81 -11.56
N MET A 325 -18.12 14.54 -10.67
CA MET A 325 -18.73 15.83 -10.98
C MET A 325 -17.66 16.88 -11.36
N ARG A 326 -17.76 17.41 -12.59
CA ARG A 326 -17.12 18.67 -13.03
C ARG A 326 -15.62 18.85 -12.72
N ILE A 327 -14.82 17.79 -12.81
CA ILE A 327 -13.36 17.93 -12.72
C ILE A 327 -12.76 18.01 -14.13
N GLN A 328 -12.33 19.21 -14.53
CA GLN A 328 -11.73 19.46 -15.84
C GLN A 328 -10.23 19.09 -15.92
N ASP A 329 -9.68 18.45 -14.89
CA ASP A 329 -8.25 18.11 -14.84
C ASP A 329 -7.88 17.00 -15.81
N GLY A 330 -8.79 16.07 -16.12
CA GLY A 330 -8.56 14.91 -16.99
C GLY A 330 -7.65 13.84 -16.37
N HIS A 331 -7.34 13.96 -15.07
CA HIS A 331 -6.45 13.04 -14.35
C HIS A 331 -7.13 12.40 -13.14
N THR A 332 -8.31 12.88 -12.73
CA THR A 332 -9.05 12.28 -11.62
C THR A 332 -9.66 10.93 -12.02
N GLU A 333 -9.40 9.91 -11.21
CA GLU A 333 -9.95 8.56 -11.31
C GLU A 333 -10.79 8.26 -10.06
N ILE A 334 -11.85 7.46 -10.21
CA ILE A 334 -12.66 7.00 -9.08
C ILE A 334 -11.94 5.84 -8.40
N TYR A 335 -11.57 6.01 -7.13
CA TYR A 335 -10.92 4.97 -6.32
C TYR A 335 -11.95 4.01 -5.70
N SER A 336 -13.02 4.54 -5.10
CA SER A 336 -14.12 3.75 -4.55
C SER A 336 -15.45 4.48 -4.65
N VAL A 337 -16.51 3.68 -4.67
CA VAL A 337 -17.88 4.13 -4.42
C VAL A 337 -18.16 3.84 -2.96
N ASP A 338 -18.44 4.89 -2.18
CA ASP A 338 -18.51 4.78 -0.72
C ASP A 338 -19.97 4.63 -0.27
N ASN A 339 -20.88 5.40 -0.86
CA ASN A 339 -22.31 5.32 -0.57
C ASN A 339 -23.15 5.63 -1.81
N ILE A 340 -24.31 4.97 -1.93
CA ILE A 340 -25.29 5.19 -2.99
C ILE A 340 -26.66 5.35 -2.36
N ILE A 341 -27.25 6.52 -2.58
CA ILE A 341 -28.57 6.88 -2.07
C ILE A 341 -29.50 7.10 -3.28
N SER A 342 -30.54 6.28 -3.39
CA SER A 342 -31.64 6.52 -4.31
C SER A 342 -32.62 7.51 -3.71
N SER A 343 -32.95 8.55 -4.48
CA SER A 343 -34.01 9.49 -4.15
C SER A 343 -35.18 9.31 -5.11
N ARG A 344 -36.38 9.13 -4.54
CA ARG A 344 -37.66 9.06 -5.24
C ARG A 344 -38.67 10.00 -4.56
N HIS A 345 -39.81 10.25 -5.21
CA HIS A 345 -40.92 11.00 -4.60
C HIS A 345 -41.46 10.37 -3.30
N THR A 346 -41.31 9.05 -3.14
CA THR A 346 -41.79 8.27 -2.00
C THR A 346 -40.80 8.21 -0.82
N GLY A 347 -39.56 8.68 -1.00
CA GLY A 347 -38.53 8.65 0.04
C GLY A 347 -37.12 8.40 -0.51
N SER A 348 -36.18 8.28 0.42
CA SER A 348 -34.77 7.99 0.15
C SER A 348 -34.42 6.59 0.65
N GLN A 349 -33.67 5.83 -0.16
CA GLN A 349 -33.27 4.46 0.14
C GLN A 349 -31.78 4.26 -0.17
N ALA A 350 -31.06 3.58 0.70
CA ALA A 350 -29.64 3.27 0.50
C ALA A 350 -29.45 1.92 -0.20
N TYR A 351 -28.47 1.83 -1.10
CA TYR A 351 -28.02 0.55 -1.64
C TYR A 351 -26.92 -0.04 -0.77
N VAL A 352 -26.92 -1.36 -0.63
CA VAL A 352 -25.92 -2.09 0.15
C VAL A 352 -24.83 -2.67 -0.78
N PRO A 353 -23.53 -2.57 -0.44
CA PRO A 353 -22.48 -3.19 -1.26
C PRO A 353 -22.65 -4.70 -1.34
N PHE A 354 -22.54 -5.29 -2.54
CA PHE A 354 -22.70 -6.72 -2.76
C PHE A 354 -21.73 -7.59 -1.95
N SER A 355 -20.52 -7.08 -1.67
CA SER A 355 -19.52 -7.77 -0.85
C SER A 355 -20.05 -8.05 0.57
N SER A 356 -20.72 -7.09 1.21
CA SER A 356 -21.10 -7.11 2.63
C SER A 356 -21.88 -8.35 3.09
N PHE A 357 -22.65 -9.01 2.21
CA PHE A 357 -23.47 -10.17 2.58
C PHE A 357 -22.88 -11.52 2.13
N ARG A 358 -22.14 -11.58 1.02
CA ARG A 358 -21.56 -12.87 0.57
C ARG A 358 -20.47 -13.39 1.51
N HIS A 359 -19.79 -12.52 2.26
CA HIS A 359 -18.82 -12.92 3.27
C HIS A 359 -19.43 -13.65 4.48
N ARG A 360 -20.76 -13.67 4.64
CA ARG A 360 -21.45 -14.38 5.73
C ARG A 360 -21.72 -15.86 5.45
N GLY A 361 -21.21 -16.42 4.34
CA GLY A 361 -21.34 -17.85 4.02
C GLY A 361 -22.78 -18.22 3.67
N GLY A 362 -23.04 -18.50 2.39
CA GLY A 362 -24.39 -18.65 1.86
C GLY A 362 -25.25 -19.71 2.56
N MET A 363 -26.23 -19.27 3.35
CA MET A 363 -27.51 -19.96 3.58
C MET A 363 -28.69 -18.98 3.78
N LEU A 364 -28.61 -17.76 3.26
CA LEU A 364 -29.70 -16.78 3.36
C LEU A 364 -30.26 -16.46 1.98
N ARG A 365 -30.96 -17.44 1.38
CA ARG A 365 -31.77 -17.21 0.17
C ARG A 365 -32.94 -16.23 0.42
N HIS A 366 -33.17 -15.80 1.66
CA HIS A 366 -34.30 -14.96 2.08
C HIS A 366 -33.89 -13.62 2.74
N ASP A 367 -32.59 -13.34 2.93
CA ASP A 367 -32.09 -12.06 3.49
C ASP A 367 -31.16 -11.31 2.52
N ALA A 368 -31.22 -11.59 1.22
CA ALA A 368 -30.55 -10.73 0.25
C ALA A 368 -31.16 -9.32 0.36
N PRO A 369 -30.35 -8.26 0.52
CA PRO A 369 -30.90 -6.90 0.57
C PRO A 369 -31.75 -6.63 -0.66
N GLU A 370 -32.89 -6.00 -0.47
CA GLU A 370 -33.81 -5.64 -1.56
C GLU A 370 -33.14 -4.77 -2.64
N ARG A 371 -32.05 -4.08 -2.28
CA ARG A 371 -31.21 -3.25 -3.16
C ARG A 371 -29.73 -3.43 -2.83
N TYR A 372 -28.95 -3.87 -3.80
CA TYR A 372 -27.49 -3.98 -3.70
C TYR A 372 -26.78 -3.42 -4.92
N TYR A 373 -25.49 -3.13 -4.76
CA TYR A 373 -24.65 -2.66 -5.86
C TYR A 373 -23.30 -3.36 -5.93
N HIS A 374 -22.74 -3.42 -7.13
CA HIS A 374 -21.40 -3.91 -7.42
C HIS A 374 -20.70 -2.92 -8.35
N THR A 375 -19.39 -2.76 -8.20
CA THR A 375 -18.60 -1.89 -9.06
C THR A 375 -17.60 -2.71 -9.86
N ARG A 376 -17.42 -2.34 -11.13
CA ARG A 376 -16.40 -2.94 -12.00
C ARG A 376 -15.50 -1.84 -12.54
N VAL A 377 -14.20 -2.03 -12.42
CA VAL A 377 -13.20 -1.09 -12.94
C VAL A 377 -12.62 -1.69 -14.23
N LYS A 378 -12.57 -0.90 -15.29
CA LYS A 378 -11.96 -1.30 -16.57
C LYS A 378 -11.03 -0.22 -17.06
N ARG A 379 -9.89 -0.63 -17.64
CA ARG A 379 -9.00 0.32 -18.29
C ARG A 379 -9.61 0.77 -19.63
N GLY A 380 -9.87 2.06 -19.76
CA GLY A 380 -10.38 2.68 -20.97
C GLY A 380 -9.28 2.89 -22.02
N PRO A 381 -9.64 3.27 -23.27
CA PRO A 381 -8.68 3.50 -24.36
C PRO A 381 -7.71 4.65 -24.11
N SER A 382 -8.07 5.61 -23.25
CA SER A 382 -7.19 6.70 -22.82
C SER A 382 -6.08 6.24 -21.87
N GLY A 383 -6.15 5.00 -21.38
CA GLY A 383 -5.27 4.44 -20.37
C GLY A 383 -5.73 4.66 -18.93
N LEU A 384 -6.75 5.50 -18.71
CA LEU A 384 -7.40 5.74 -17.41
C LEU A 384 -8.38 4.62 -17.07
N HIS A 385 -8.77 4.54 -15.79
CA HIS A 385 -9.74 3.56 -15.32
C HIS A 385 -11.16 4.13 -15.27
N ASP A 386 -12.07 3.45 -15.98
CA ASP A 386 -13.50 3.73 -15.97
C ASP A 386 -14.19 2.83 -14.94
N THR A 387 -14.97 3.45 -14.05
CA THR A 387 -15.74 2.74 -13.03
C THR A 387 -17.19 2.60 -13.48
N TRP A 388 -17.65 1.36 -13.54
CA TRP A 388 -19.00 0.97 -13.90
C TRP A 388 -19.76 0.53 -12.66
N LEU A 389 -20.98 1.02 -12.50
CA LEU A 389 -21.91 0.65 -11.45
C LEU A 389 -22.92 -0.37 -11.99
N ILE A 390 -23.09 -1.46 -11.25
CA ILE A 390 -24.07 -2.50 -11.51
C ILE A 390 -25.01 -2.54 -10.31
N LEU A 391 -26.31 -2.44 -10.57
CA LEU A 391 -27.35 -2.46 -9.55
C LEU A 391 -28.11 -3.78 -9.63
N GLY A 392 -28.63 -4.25 -8.49
CA GLY A 392 -29.46 -5.44 -8.44
C GLY A 392 -30.28 -5.53 -7.15
N GLY A 393 -31.19 -6.50 -7.10
CA GLY A 393 -32.08 -6.76 -5.98
C GLY A 393 -33.56 -6.75 -6.41
N ASP A 394 -34.40 -7.52 -5.70
CA ASP A 394 -35.79 -7.72 -6.10
C ASP A 394 -36.60 -6.41 -6.15
N ALA A 395 -36.33 -5.48 -5.21
CA ALA A 395 -36.96 -4.15 -5.23
C ALA A 395 -36.40 -3.28 -6.36
N PHE A 396 -35.09 -3.36 -6.65
CA PHE A 396 -34.53 -2.67 -7.81
C PHE A 396 -35.18 -3.16 -9.11
N ASP A 397 -35.32 -4.47 -9.32
CA ASP A 397 -35.91 -5.02 -10.55
C ASP A 397 -37.39 -4.65 -10.71
N THR A 398 -38.13 -4.61 -9.60
CA THR A 398 -39.53 -4.16 -9.58
C THR A 398 -39.63 -2.67 -9.91
N ASP A 399 -38.74 -1.88 -9.31
CA ASP A 399 -38.76 -0.42 -9.39
C ASP A 399 -38.08 0.13 -10.65
N ARG A 400 -37.35 -0.71 -11.40
CA ARG A 400 -36.66 -0.37 -12.66
C ARG A 400 -37.61 0.11 -13.76
N MET A 401 -38.88 -0.26 -13.67
CA MET A 401 -39.92 0.14 -14.61
C MET A 401 -40.51 1.53 -14.30
N LEU A 402 -40.09 2.15 -13.20
CA LEU A 402 -40.56 3.46 -12.76
C LEU A 402 -39.46 4.50 -13.09
N GLU A 403 -39.75 5.43 -14.00
CA GLU A 403 -38.77 6.37 -14.60
C GLU A 403 -38.33 7.55 -13.69
N ASP A 404 -38.53 7.45 -12.36
CA ASP A 404 -38.36 8.57 -11.41
C ASP A 404 -37.22 8.37 -10.39
N GLU A 405 -36.30 7.43 -10.61
CA GLU A 405 -35.16 7.20 -9.69
C GLU A 405 -33.92 8.01 -10.09
N THR A 406 -33.40 8.77 -9.13
CA THR A 406 -32.11 9.45 -9.25
C THR A 406 -31.17 8.97 -8.15
N LEU A 407 -29.94 8.60 -8.52
CA LEU A 407 -28.92 8.20 -7.57
C LEU A 407 -27.98 9.35 -7.24
N SER A 408 -27.78 9.57 -5.94
CA SER A 408 -26.69 10.38 -5.39
C SER A 408 -25.58 9.44 -4.94
N LEU A 409 -24.35 9.68 -5.39
CA LEU A 409 -23.20 8.84 -5.08
C LEU A 409 -22.09 9.65 -4.43
N SER A 410 -21.69 9.22 -3.24
CA SER A 410 -20.46 9.68 -2.60
C SER A 410 -19.32 8.76 -3.01
N LEU A 411 -18.25 9.36 -3.51
CA LEU A 411 -17.12 8.69 -4.11
C LEU A 411 -15.82 9.10 -3.41
N THR A 412 -14.81 8.24 -3.46
CA THR A 412 -13.44 8.64 -3.17
C THR A 412 -12.67 8.70 -4.49
N GLY A 413 -12.00 9.82 -4.73
CA GLY A 413 -11.16 10.07 -5.89
C GLY A 413 -9.68 9.92 -5.62
N THR A 414 -8.93 9.70 -6.69
CA THR A 414 -7.47 9.81 -6.72
C THR A 414 -7.05 10.52 -8.01
N ASN A 415 -5.86 11.09 -8.04
CA ASN A 415 -5.25 11.59 -9.26
C ASN A 415 -4.43 10.44 -9.87
N GLY A 416 -4.89 9.92 -11.01
CA GLY A 416 -4.29 8.80 -11.73
C GLY A 416 -2.97 9.18 -12.43
N GLN A 417 -2.84 8.86 -13.72
CA GLN A 417 -1.60 9.07 -14.46
C GLN A 417 -1.33 10.57 -14.75
N LEU A 418 -0.72 11.24 -13.79
CA LEU A 418 -0.05 12.52 -13.97
C LEU A 418 1.38 12.30 -14.52
N PRO A 419 1.98 13.29 -15.21
CA PRO A 419 3.34 13.16 -15.71
C PRO A 419 4.35 12.78 -14.61
N ARG A 420 5.00 11.61 -14.74
CA ARG A 420 5.88 11.01 -13.71
C ARG A 420 6.88 11.99 -13.09
N LYS A 421 7.61 12.73 -13.94
CA LYS A 421 8.61 13.70 -13.51
C LYS A 421 8.03 14.83 -12.68
N ALA A 422 6.81 15.26 -13.00
CA ALA A 422 6.17 16.37 -12.33
C ALA A 422 5.73 15.96 -10.91
N LEU A 423 5.20 14.74 -10.73
CA LEU A 423 4.74 14.25 -9.43
C LEU A 423 5.90 13.99 -8.45
N GLN A 424 7.02 13.40 -8.91
CA GLN A 424 8.19 13.13 -8.06
C GLN A 424 8.88 14.41 -7.56
N SER A 425 8.86 15.49 -8.35
CA SER A 425 9.44 16.78 -7.96
C SER A 425 8.46 17.72 -7.26
N THR A 426 7.23 17.29 -7.02
CA THR A 426 6.21 18.17 -6.45
C THR A 426 6.38 18.30 -4.95
N LEU A 427 6.23 19.54 -4.48
CA LEU A 427 6.20 19.87 -3.06
C LEU A 427 4.74 19.87 -2.56
N LEU A 428 4.54 19.23 -1.42
CA LEU A 428 3.30 19.31 -0.62
C LEU A 428 3.51 20.39 0.43
N ASP A 429 2.89 21.56 0.25
CA ASP A 429 3.20 22.74 1.07
C ASP A 429 1.98 23.50 1.60
N THR A 430 0.81 23.32 0.99
CA THR A 430 -0.38 24.12 1.30
C THR A 430 -1.41 23.27 2.04
N PRO A 431 -1.59 23.41 3.36
CA PRO A 431 -2.66 22.71 4.07
C PRO A 431 -4.03 23.18 3.55
N VAL A 432 -4.99 22.27 3.42
CA VAL A 432 -6.35 22.61 2.95
C VAL A 432 -7.08 23.47 4.00
N HIS A 433 -6.91 23.10 5.28
CA HIS A 433 -7.41 23.86 6.41
C HIS A 433 -6.22 24.38 7.23
N ALA A 434 -6.16 25.70 7.43
CA ALA A 434 -5.13 26.31 8.24
C ALA A 434 -5.38 26.00 9.73
N SER A 435 -4.47 25.26 10.37
CA SER A 435 -4.37 25.20 11.82
C SER A 435 -3.47 26.32 12.34
N GLN A 436 -3.83 26.95 13.45
CA GLN A 436 -3.03 28.01 14.07
C GLN A 436 -1.65 27.52 14.52
N ASN A 437 -1.51 26.22 14.81
CA ASN A 437 -0.29 25.63 15.35
C ASN A 437 0.67 25.11 14.26
N VAL A 438 0.24 25.04 13.00
CA VAL A 438 1.04 24.54 11.87
C VAL A 438 1.63 25.72 11.10
N LEU A 439 2.95 25.89 11.18
CA LEU A 439 3.66 26.96 10.48
C LEU A 439 3.94 26.61 9.03
N ARG A 440 4.36 25.36 8.79
CA ARG A 440 4.81 24.91 7.47
C ARG A 440 4.60 23.42 7.29
N VAL A 441 4.26 23.03 6.07
CA VAL A 441 4.25 21.64 5.62
C VAL A 441 5.37 21.45 4.60
N ARG A 442 6.11 20.34 4.68
CA ARG A 442 7.05 19.91 3.64
C ARG A 442 7.05 18.40 3.52
N ASN A 443 7.36 17.88 2.35
CA ASN A 443 7.54 16.44 2.16
C ASN A 443 8.91 15.99 2.68
N LEU A 444 8.94 14.86 3.37
CA LEU A 444 10.16 14.15 3.81
C LEU A 444 10.60 13.09 2.81
N CYS A 445 9.67 12.57 2.00
CA CYS A 445 9.98 11.71 0.85
C CYS A 445 9.24 12.20 -0.40
N ALA A 446 9.74 11.83 -1.58
CA ALA A 446 9.08 12.16 -2.83
C ALA A 446 7.75 11.38 -2.96
N PRO A 447 6.66 12.01 -3.45
CA PRO A 447 5.42 11.29 -3.70
C PRO A 447 5.61 10.11 -4.66
N THR A 448 5.08 8.94 -4.32
CA THR A 448 5.20 7.72 -5.11
C THR A 448 4.35 7.79 -6.39
N GLN A 449 4.65 6.93 -7.36
CA GLN A 449 3.77 6.79 -8.52
C GLN A 449 2.58 5.89 -8.16
N PRO A 450 1.36 6.19 -8.64
CA PRO A 450 0.24 5.26 -8.52
C PRO A 450 0.62 3.89 -9.11
N CYS A 451 0.40 2.83 -8.34
CA CYS A 451 0.67 1.45 -8.74
C CYS A 451 -0.65 0.76 -9.10
N TYR A 452 -0.81 0.39 -10.36
CA TYR A 452 -2.00 -0.29 -10.84
C TYR A 452 -1.85 -1.82 -10.67
N PRO A 453 -2.92 -2.53 -10.29
CA PRO A 453 -2.86 -3.98 -10.09
C PRO A 453 -2.46 -4.69 -11.39
N PRO A 454 -1.55 -5.68 -11.35
CA PRO A 454 -1.22 -6.47 -12.52
C PRO A 454 -2.43 -7.28 -13.01
N ALA A 455 -2.81 -7.12 -14.28
CA ALA A 455 -3.94 -7.85 -14.89
C ALA A 455 -3.51 -8.92 -15.90
N ARG A 456 -2.25 -9.35 -15.89
CA ARG A 456 -1.66 -10.23 -16.93
C ARG A 456 -1.18 -11.57 -16.35
N ASP A 457 -0.90 -12.54 -17.23
CA ASP A 457 -0.25 -13.83 -16.90
C ASP A 457 -0.92 -14.63 -15.76
N ARG A 458 -2.26 -14.72 -15.80
CA ARG A 458 -3.04 -15.46 -14.80
C ARG A 458 -2.73 -15.02 -13.36
N PHE A 459 -2.39 -13.74 -13.17
CA PHE A 459 -2.06 -13.16 -11.87
C PHE A 459 -3.10 -13.46 -10.81
N HIS A 460 -4.38 -13.26 -11.11
CA HIS A 460 -5.49 -13.55 -10.20
C HIS A 460 -5.50 -15.02 -9.74
N TRP A 461 -5.19 -15.98 -10.61
CA TRP A 461 -5.10 -17.39 -10.24
C TRP A 461 -3.94 -17.69 -9.30
N ARG A 462 -2.77 -17.08 -9.53
CA ARG A 462 -1.61 -17.20 -8.63
C ARG A 462 -1.91 -16.61 -7.25
N VAL A 463 -2.68 -15.52 -7.21
CA VAL A 463 -3.16 -14.93 -5.96
C VAL A 463 -4.09 -15.89 -5.23
N LEU A 464 -5.10 -16.42 -5.91
CA LEU A 464 -6.02 -17.39 -5.30
C LEU A 464 -5.31 -18.66 -4.81
N SER A 465 -4.29 -19.13 -5.55
CA SER A 465 -3.58 -20.37 -5.23
C SER A 465 -2.79 -20.29 -3.91
N HIS A 466 -2.19 -19.14 -3.57
CA HIS A 466 -1.35 -19.04 -2.37
C HIS A 466 -2.14 -18.73 -1.10
N LEU A 467 -3.40 -18.30 -1.22
CA LEU A 467 -4.29 -18.04 -0.10
C LEU A 467 -4.78 -19.32 0.60
N GLY A 468 -4.59 -20.49 -0.02
CA GLY A 468 -5.00 -21.78 0.54
C GLY A 468 -4.18 -22.15 1.77
N SER A 469 -4.84 -22.69 2.81
CA SER A 469 -4.23 -23.10 4.09
C SER A 469 -3.08 -24.11 3.92
N ASN A 470 -3.13 -24.95 2.89
CA ASN A 470 -2.09 -25.95 2.59
C ASN A 470 -0.86 -25.38 1.85
N PHE A 471 -0.88 -24.11 1.46
CA PHE A 471 0.19 -23.53 0.63
C PHE A 471 1.54 -23.50 1.36
N LEU A 472 1.55 -23.39 2.69
CA LEU A 472 2.78 -23.42 3.49
C LEU A 472 3.63 -24.67 3.20
N SER A 473 3.00 -25.82 2.99
CA SER A 473 3.72 -27.06 2.69
C SER A 473 4.51 -27.03 1.37
N MET A 474 4.11 -26.16 0.42
CA MET A 474 4.78 -25.97 -0.85
C MET A 474 5.84 -24.86 -0.81
N MET A 475 5.92 -24.08 0.28
CA MET A 475 6.85 -22.95 0.39
C MET A 475 8.26 -23.34 0.87
N ASP A 476 8.59 -24.63 0.90
CA ASP A 476 9.92 -25.17 1.24
C ASP A 476 10.96 -25.02 0.11
N ASN A 477 10.75 -24.05 -0.78
CA ASN A 477 11.60 -23.77 -1.92
C ASN A 477 11.70 -22.25 -2.14
N ALA A 478 12.92 -21.75 -2.29
CA ALA A 478 13.20 -20.35 -2.57
C ALA A 478 12.48 -19.81 -3.82
N GLU A 479 12.32 -20.61 -4.89
CA GLU A 479 11.58 -20.20 -6.09
C GLU A 479 10.11 -19.89 -5.79
N ILE A 480 9.48 -20.70 -4.95
CA ILE A 480 8.07 -20.55 -4.60
C ILE A 480 7.89 -19.34 -3.67
N LEU A 481 8.76 -19.17 -2.67
CA LEU A 481 8.73 -17.99 -1.82
C LEU A 481 8.96 -16.70 -2.63
N ARG A 482 9.96 -16.67 -3.52
CA ARG A 482 10.21 -15.53 -4.42
C ARG A 482 9.02 -15.24 -5.31
N GLY A 483 8.44 -16.27 -5.93
CA GLY A 483 7.26 -16.14 -6.80
C GLY A 483 6.04 -15.62 -6.05
N THR A 484 5.84 -16.05 -4.79
CA THR A 484 4.73 -15.60 -3.94
C THR A 484 4.91 -14.13 -3.53
N LEU A 485 6.09 -13.75 -3.04
CA LEU A 485 6.37 -12.37 -2.65
C LEU A 485 6.34 -11.41 -3.87
N ALA A 486 6.76 -11.88 -5.04
CA ALA A 486 6.70 -11.10 -6.28
C ALA A 486 5.26 -10.73 -6.69
N LEU A 487 4.23 -11.43 -6.22
CA LEU A 487 2.84 -11.03 -6.46
C LEU A 487 2.51 -9.67 -5.82
N TYR A 488 3.23 -9.29 -4.77
CA TYR A 488 3.03 -8.07 -3.99
C TYR A 488 3.94 -6.92 -4.42
N ASP A 489 4.96 -7.20 -5.24
CA ASP A 489 5.80 -6.16 -5.83
C ASP A 489 5.17 -5.64 -7.12
N TRP A 490 4.26 -4.68 -6.97
CA TRP A 490 3.67 -3.97 -8.11
C TRP A 490 4.55 -2.84 -8.61
N THR A 491 5.70 -2.65 -7.95
CA THR A 491 6.70 -1.66 -8.35
C THR A 491 7.70 -2.31 -9.30
N GLU A 492 8.21 -1.56 -10.27
CA GLU A 492 9.32 -2.04 -11.11
C GLU A 492 10.69 -1.78 -10.43
N SER A 493 10.70 -1.72 -9.09
CA SER A 493 11.86 -1.34 -8.29
C SER A 493 13.00 -2.34 -8.45
N GLU A 494 14.18 -1.84 -8.81
CA GLU A 494 15.39 -2.67 -8.87
C GLU A 494 15.78 -3.20 -7.48
N MET A 495 15.55 -2.40 -6.43
CA MET A 495 15.90 -2.80 -5.08
C MET A 495 15.03 -3.95 -4.57
N ASN A 496 13.72 -3.92 -4.85
CA ASN A 496 12.84 -5.05 -4.49
C ASN A 496 13.24 -6.31 -5.25
N ARG A 497 13.54 -6.21 -6.55
CA ARG A 497 14.07 -7.34 -7.33
C ARG A 497 15.36 -7.91 -6.75
N ARG A 498 16.29 -7.05 -6.29
CA ARG A 498 17.53 -7.50 -5.63
C ARG A 498 17.24 -8.22 -4.32
N ARG A 499 16.34 -7.71 -3.46
CA ARG A 499 15.94 -8.37 -2.21
C ARG A 499 15.29 -9.73 -2.43
N LEU A 500 14.39 -9.82 -3.42
CA LEU A 500 13.76 -11.08 -3.78
C LEU A 500 14.80 -12.08 -4.32
N ALA A 501 15.70 -11.64 -5.20
CA ALA A 501 16.77 -12.49 -5.72
C ALA A 501 17.75 -12.96 -4.63
N ALA A 502 17.87 -12.20 -3.54
CA ALA A 502 18.73 -12.52 -2.41
C ALA A 502 18.20 -13.65 -1.52
N ILE A 503 16.96 -14.11 -1.72
CA ILE A 503 16.47 -15.35 -1.09
C ILE A 503 17.19 -16.51 -1.78
N VAL A 504 18.15 -17.14 -1.11
CA VAL A 504 18.99 -18.19 -1.70
C VAL A 504 18.34 -19.55 -1.55
N ASP A 505 17.88 -19.87 -0.34
CA ASP A 505 17.33 -21.18 0.02
C ASP A 505 16.23 -21.06 1.07
N VAL A 506 15.29 -22.00 1.08
CA VAL A 506 14.22 -22.10 2.08
C VAL A 506 14.08 -23.55 2.47
N GLN A 507 14.06 -23.83 3.77
CA GLN A 507 13.91 -25.18 4.31
C GLN A 507 12.90 -25.19 5.44
N HIS A 508 12.05 -26.22 5.48
CA HIS A 508 11.09 -26.42 6.55
C HIS A 508 11.52 -27.63 7.39
N SER A 509 11.53 -27.47 8.71
CA SER A 509 11.74 -28.58 9.63
C SER A 509 10.62 -28.66 10.66
N LEU A 510 10.23 -29.89 11.01
CA LEU A 510 9.16 -30.12 11.97
C LEU A 510 9.71 -30.02 13.40
N ILE A 511 9.13 -29.13 14.21
CA ILE A 511 9.35 -29.07 15.65
C ILE A 511 8.24 -29.87 16.35
N GLN A 512 8.63 -30.76 17.25
CA GLN A 512 7.70 -31.51 18.10
C GLN A 512 8.16 -31.44 19.55
N ARG A 513 7.30 -30.94 20.44
CA ARG A 513 7.58 -30.91 21.88
C ARG A 513 6.34 -31.23 22.70
N PHE A 514 6.55 -31.85 23.86
CA PHE A 514 5.47 -32.04 24.83
C PHE A 514 5.39 -30.84 25.76
N GLU A 515 4.23 -30.21 25.86
CA GLU A 515 3.99 -29.07 26.73
C GLU A 515 2.68 -29.28 27.49
N ARG A 516 2.75 -29.26 28.83
CA ARG A 516 1.61 -29.50 29.74
C ARG A 516 0.80 -30.77 29.44
N GLY A 517 1.46 -31.83 28.95
CA GLY A 517 0.83 -33.11 28.64
C GLY A 517 0.27 -33.24 27.22
N PHE A 518 0.39 -32.21 26.38
CA PHE A 518 -0.02 -32.23 24.98
C PHE A 518 1.19 -32.21 24.04
N LEU A 519 1.09 -32.90 22.90
CA LEU A 519 2.09 -32.81 21.83
C LEU A 519 1.82 -31.54 21.01
N LEU A 520 2.71 -30.57 21.12
CA LEU A 520 2.72 -29.37 20.32
C LEU A 520 3.57 -29.59 19.07
N ARG A 521 3.04 -29.21 17.90
CA ARG A 521 3.71 -29.29 16.61
C ARG A 521 3.94 -27.89 16.07
N GLY A 522 5.09 -27.68 15.44
CA GLY A 522 5.37 -26.45 14.72
C GLY A 522 6.27 -26.68 13.52
N VAL A 523 6.38 -25.66 12.68
CA VAL A 523 7.29 -25.64 11.54
C VAL A 523 8.32 -24.54 11.79
N ASP A 524 9.60 -24.93 11.81
CA ASP A 524 10.71 -23.98 11.68
C ASP A 524 10.96 -23.73 10.20
N ILE A 525 10.81 -22.47 9.80
CA ILE A 525 10.97 -21.98 8.45
C ILE A 525 12.33 -21.30 8.42
N GLN A 526 13.31 -21.99 7.87
CA GLN A 526 14.66 -21.49 7.73
C GLN A 526 14.84 -20.87 6.35
N VAL A 527 15.07 -19.56 6.29
CA VAL A 527 15.32 -18.82 5.05
C VAL A 527 16.76 -18.36 5.01
N THR A 528 17.50 -18.76 3.98
CA THR A 528 18.88 -18.33 3.77
C THR A 528 18.89 -17.12 2.84
N LEU A 529 19.50 -16.02 3.30
CA LEU A 529 19.57 -14.75 2.57
C LEU A 529 21.01 -14.38 2.21
N ASP A 530 21.24 -13.92 0.99
CA ASP A 530 22.47 -13.23 0.61
C ASP A 530 22.41 -11.77 1.09
N SER A 531 23.30 -11.42 2.03
CA SER A 531 23.33 -10.09 2.65
C SER A 531 23.60 -8.97 1.64
N ASN A 532 24.23 -9.27 0.51
CA ASN A 532 24.57 -8.27 -0.52
C ASN A 532 23.34 -7.70 -1.25
N GLY A 533 22.18 -8.39 -1.18
CA GLY A 533 20.93 -7.91 -1.77
C GLY A 533 20.18 -6.89 -0.93
N PHE A 534 20.65 -6.57 0.28
CA PHE A 534 19.99 -5.71 1.25
C PHE A 534 20.83 -4.50 1.62
N ALA A 535 20.19 -3.43 2.08
CA ALA A 535 20.86 -2.23 2.58
C ALA A 535 21.38 -2.41 4.03
N GLY A 536 22.16 -3.47 4.27
CA GLY A 536 22.70 -3.83 5.58
C GLY A 536 21.74 -4.63 6.46
N GLU A 537 22.21 -5.01 7.65
CA GLU A 537 21.44 -5.89 8.55
C GLU A 537 20.10 -5.30 9.01
N GLY A 538 19.97 -3.96 9.08
CA GLY A 538 18.69 -3.34 9.43
C GLY A 538 17.58 -3.61 8.42
N ASP A 539 17.91 -3.60 7.12
CA ASP A 539 16.98 -3.94 6.03
C ASP A 539 16.58 -5.43 6.13
N ILE A 540 17.55 -6.30 6.44
CA ILE A 540 17.33 -7.73 6.64
C ILE A 540 16.41 -7.99 7.84
N THR A 541 16.64 -7.34 8.97
CA THR A 541 15.77 -7.50 10.16
C THR A 541 14.36 -7.03 9.86
N LEU A 542 14.19 -5.90 9.16
CA LEU A 542 12.87 -5.43 8.75
C LEU A 542 12.17 -6.41 7.80
N PHE A 543 12.90 -6.95 6.82
CA PHE A 543 12.38 -7.98 5.93
C PHE A 543 12.01 -9.27 6.68
N GLY A 544 12.81 -9.67 7.67
CA GLY A 544 12.51 -10.80 8.55
C GLY A 544 11.26 -10.60 9.39
N GLU A 545 11.04 -9.41 9.93
CA GLU A 545 9.81 -9.07 10.67
C GLU A 545 8.58 -9.16 9.77
N LEU A 546 8.69 -8.70 8.52
CA LEU A 546 7.62 -8.85 7.52
C LEU A 546 7.34 -10.34 7.25
N LEU A 547 8.38 -11.15 7.01
CA LEU A 547 8.24 -12.58 6.78
C LEU A 547 7.65 -13.30 7.99
N HIS A 548 8.06 -12.92 9.20
CA HIS A 548 7.54 -13.49 10.44
C HIS A 548 6.03 -13.31 10.53
N ARG A 549 5.54 -12.08 10.27
CA ARG A 549 4.10 -11.77 10.25
C ARG A 549 3.36 -12.42 9.09
N PHE A 550 4.01 -12.61 7.96
CA PHE A 550 3.44 -13.34 6.83
C PHE A 550 3.26 -14.83 7.16
N PHE A 551 4.30 -15.50 7.68
CA PHE A 551 4.22 -16.92 8.04
C PHE A 551 3.30 -17.18 9.24
N ALA A 552 3.12 -16.20 10.13
CA ALA A 552 2.12 -16.23 11.18
C ALA A 552 0.68 -16.45 10.66
N LEU A 553 0.38 -16.06 9.41
CA LEU A 553 -0.95 -16.24 8.81
C LEU A 553 -1.29 -17.71 8.51
N TYR A 554 -0.26 -18.55 8.38
CA TYR A 554 -0.40 -19.99 8.17
C TYR A 554 -0.39 -20.78 9.49
N ALA A 555 -0.20 -20.11 10.64
CA ALA A 555 -0.32 -20.76 11.93
C ALA A 555 -1.79 -21.04 12.28
N ASP A 556 -2.03 -22.21 12.87
CA ASP A 556 -3.34 -22.64 13.33
C ASP A 556 -3.25 -23.25 14.74
N ILE A 557 -4.39 -23.70 15.27
CA ILE A 557 -4.49 -24.28 16.62
C ILE A 557 -3.66 -25.57 16.81
N HIS A 558 -3.27 -26.23 15.72
CA HIS A 558 -2.50 -27.48 15.72
C HIS A 558 -1.05 -27.29 15.30
N LEU A 559 -0.69 -26.15 14.71
CA LEU A 559 0.61 -25.88 14.12
C LEU A 559 1.06 -24.43 14.38
N PHE A 560 2.12 -24.27 15.17
CA PHE A 560 2.79 -22.98 15.32
C PHE A 560 3.88 -22.79 14.24
N THR A 561 4.23 -21.54 13.94
CA THR A 561 5.31 -21.22 13.00
C THR A 561 6.48 -20.55 13.73
N GLN A 562 7.70 -20.81 13.27
CA GLN A 562 8.92 -20.15 13.72
C GLN A 562 9.73 -19.74 12.50
N LEU A 563 10.31 -18.54 12.52
CA LEU A 563 11.15 -18.04 11.43
C LEU A 563 12.60 -17.96 11.89
N THR A 564 13.48 -18.51 11.07
CA THR A 564 14.93 -18.47 11.25
C THR A 564 15.57 -17.94 9.96
N LEU A 565 16.29 -16.82 10.03
CA LEU A 565 17.07 -16.30 8.91
C LEU A 565 18.55 -16.65 9.07
N ILE A 566 19.16 -17.18 8.01
CA ILE A 566 20.60 -17.41 7.94
C ILE A 566 21.22 -16.46 6.93
N LEU A 567 22.17 -15.65 7.38
CA LEU A 567 22.79 -14.63 6.54
C LEU A 567 24.08 -15.17 5.92
N GLN A 568 24.16 -15.18 4.59
CA GLN A 568 25.39 -15.44 3.85
C GLN A 568 26.08 -14.12 3.47
N PRO A 569 27.42 -14.06 3.49
CA PRO A 569 28.36 -15.17 3.77
C PRO A 569 28.72 -15.36 5.26
N THR A 570 28.20 -14.52 6.17
CA THR A 570 28.65 -14.48 7.58
C THR A 570 28.25 -15.71 8.39
N GLY A 571 27.21 -16.44 7.99
CA GLY A 571 26.60 -17.53 8.75
C GLY A 571 25.82 -17.07 9.98
N LYS A 572 25.59 -15.77 10.14
CA LYS A 572 24.84 -15.23 11.29
C LYS A 572 23.40 -15.72 11.24
N CYS A 573 22.90 -16.19 12.38
CA CYS A 573 21.53 -16.66 12.54
C CYS A 573 20.70 -15.61 13.29
N LEU A 574 19.55 -15.23 12.72
CA LEU A 574 18.55 -14.38 13.35
C LEU A 574 17.27 -15.20 13.51
N GLN A 575 16.74 -15.30 14.72
CA GLN A 575 15.58 -16.14 15.00
C GLN A 575 14.48 -15.31 15.65
N TRP A 576 13.25 -15.45 15.14
CA TRP A 576 12.06 -14.84 15.72
C TRP A 576 11.39 -15.80 16.69
N THR A 577 10.61 -15.22 17.61
CA THR A 577 9.80 -15.99 18.56
C THR A 577 8.75 -16.82 17.83
N GLU A 578 8.34 -17.92 18.45
CA GLU A 578 7.28 -18.78 17.92
C GLU A 578 5.94 -18.06 17.86
N HIS A 579 5.23 -18.21 16.75
CA HIS A 579 3.90 -17.67 16.58
C HIS A 579 2.84 -18.76 16.77
N HIS A 580 2.05 -18.63 17.84
CA HIS A 580 0.95 -19.53 18.18
C HIS A 580 -0.38 -18.87 17.83
N SER A 581 -1.25 -19.58 17.11
CA SER A 581 -2.56 -19.09 16.69
C SER A 581 -3.67 -19.94 17.32
N GLN A 582 -4.77 -19.32 17.73
CA GLN A 582 -5.98 -20.04 18.16
C GLN A 582 -6.97 -20.26 17.00
N ARG A 583 -6.56 -19.93 15.78
CA ARG A 583 -7.40 -20.05 14.58
C ARG A 583 -7.62 -21.53 14.24
N VAL A 584 -8.87 -21.91 14.01
CA VAL A 584 -9.20 -23.21 13.43
C VAL A 584 -8.94 -23.14 11.92
N PRO A 585 -8.21 -24.10 11.32
CA PRO A 585 -7.97 -24.11 9.88
C PRO A 585 -9.32 -24.21 9.14
N GLY A 586 -9.54 -23.26 8.22
CA GLY A 586 -10.73 -23.19 7.37
C GLY A 586 -10.48 -23.80 6.01
#